data_AF-A0A1Y2IW12-F1
#
_entry.id   AF-A0A1Y2IW12-F1
#
_cell.length_a   1.000
_cell.length_b   1.000
_cell.length_c   1.000
_cell.angle_alpha   90.00
_cell.angle_beta   90.00
_cell.angle_gamma   90.00
#
_symmetry.space_group_name_H-M   'P 1'
#
loop_
_entity.id
_entity.type
_entity.pdbx_description
1 polymer ?
#
loop_
_entity_poly.entity_id
_entity_poly.type
_entity_poly.pdbx_seq_one_letter_code
_entity_poly.pdbx_strand_id
1 'polypeptide(L)'
;MHRRAMEELDLYLPSYPYQDNPVLHVYAGLIALYLAQPVGDNSEETIYDQGWNASLVRDAQTHFERARAIDPSNVVAETFLTQLPGAVQGTRVQNTPDSDDEKMEVDDLAQGRKRVKA
;
A
#
# COMPACT_ATOMS: atom_id res chain seq x y z
N MET A 1 17.46 11.55 -3.43
CA MET A 1 17.32 12.94 -2.93
C MET A 1 16.19 13.06 -1.91
N HIS A 2 14.99 12.53 -2.19
CA HIS A 2 13.82 12.60 -1.29
C HIS A 2 14.02 12.04 0.13
N ARG A 3 14.82 10.97 0.32
CA ARG A 3 15.13 10.46 1.67
C ARG A 3 15.91 11.46 2.54
N ARG A 4 16.88 12.16 1.95
CA ARG A 4 17.66 13.18 2.67
C ARG A 4 16.78 14.37 3.08
N ALA A 5 15.86 14.77 2.19
CA ALA A 5 14.89 15.81 2.52
C ALA A 5 13.97 15.39 3.67
N MET A 6 13.56 14.11 3.71
CA MET A 6 12.79 13.57 4.84
C MET A 6 13.60 13.62 6.15
N GLU A 7 14.86 13.18 6.13
CA GLU A 7 15.75 13.21 7.29
C GLU A 7 15.95 14.63 7.84
N GLU A 8 16.11 15.62 6.96
CA GLU A 8 16.19 17.04 7.37
C GLU A 8 14.87 17.54 7.95
N LEU A 9 13.73 17.20 7.33
CA LEU A 9 12.42 17.57 7.86
C LEU A 9 12.18 16.95 9.24
N ASP A 10 12.50 15.68 9.45
CA ASP A 10 12.36 15.01 10.75
C ASP A 10 13.27 15.61 11.83
N LEU A 11 14.44 16.12 11.44
CA LEU A 11 15.34 16.82 12.35
C LEU A 11 14.77 18.16 12.81
N TYR A 12 14.18 18.93 11.89
CA TYR A 12 13.76 20.31 12.17
C TYR A 12 12.29 20.44 12.60
N LEU A 13 11.38 19.58 12.14
CA LEU A 13 9.94 19.65 12.47
C LEU A 13 9.66 19.71 13.98
N PRO A 14 10.34 18.95 14.85
CA PRO A 14 10.07 19.00 16.29
C PRO A 14 10.48 20.33 16.95
N SER A 15 11.31 21.13 16.29
CA SER A 15 11.82 22.38 16.85
C SER A 15 10.90 23.57 16.56
N TYR A 16 10.82 24.50 17.50
CA TYR A 16 10.13 25.77 17.28
C TYR A 16 10.88 26.63 16.25
N PRO A 17 10.21 27.27 15.27
CA PRO A 17 8.75 27.39 15.09
C PRO A 17 8.15 26.36 14.11
N TYR A 18 8.94 25.39 13.66
CA TYR A 18 8.57 24.48 12.57
C TYR A 18 7.49 23.46 12.96
N GLN A 19 7.41 23.10 14.24
CA GLN A 19 6.38 22.20 14.76
C GLN A 19 4.95 22.72 14.53
N ASP A 20 4.77 24.04 14.46
CA ASP A 20 3.47 24.71 14.31
C ASP A 20 3.25 25.21 12.88
N ASN A 21 4.07 24.78 11.91
CA ASN A 21 3.94 25.17 10.52
C ASN A 21 3.16 24.09 9.72
N PRO A 22 1.90 24.34 9.35
CA PRO A 22 1.08 23.33 8.67
C PRO A 22 1.64 22.94 7.31
N VAL A 23 2.31 23.86 6.61
CA VAL A 23 2.90 23.63 5.29
C VAL A 23 4.06 22.64 5.37
N LEU A 24 4.91 22.73 6.40
CA LEU A 24 6.02 21.79 6.58
C LEU A 24 5.53 20.37 6.89
N HIS A 25 4.46 20.24 7.68
CA HIS A 25 3.81 18.96 7.89
C HIS A 25 3.22 18.41 6.59
N VAL A 26 2.61 19.23 5.74
CA VAL A 26 2.15 18.78 4.40
C VAL A 26 3.31 18.26 3.55
N TYR A 27 4.44 18.97 3.50
CA TYR A 27 5.60 18.52 2.73
C TYR A 27 6.20 17.20 3.25
N ALA A 28 6.32 17.05 4.57
CA ALA A 28 6.76 15.79 5.18
C ALA A 28 5.82 14.64 4.81
N GLY A 29 4.50 14.87 4.87
CA GLY A 29 3.48 13.89 4.48
C GLY A 29 3.59 13.48 3.01
N LEU A 30 3.77 14.45 2.11
CA LEU A 30 3.91 14.19 0.67
C LEU A 30 5.21 13.43 0.34
N ILE A 31 6.31 13.76 0.99
CA ILE A 31 7.60 13.07 0.79
C ILE A 31 7.52 11.64 1.32
N ALA A 32 6.95 11.43 2.51
CA ALA A 32 6.72 10.10 3.06
C ALA A 32 5.81 9.27 2.14
N LEU A 33 4.73 9.87 1.61
CA LEU A 33 3.84 9.22 0.67
C LEU A 33 4.53 8.83 -0.64
N TYR A 34 5.36 9.73 -1.20
CA TYR A 34 6.14 9.44 -2.40
C TYR A 34 7.12 8.30 -2.18
N LEU A 35 7.82 8.27 -1.03
CA LEU A 35 8.72 7.19 -0.67
C LEU A 35 8.00 5.87 -0.38
N ALA A 36 6.71 5.92 -0.05
CA ALA A 36 5.88 4.75 0.19
C ALA A 36 5.42 4.05 -1.10
N GLN A 37 5.51 4.71 -2.26
CA GLN A 37 5.08 4.13 -3.52
C GLN A 37 5.94 2.92 -3.88
N PRO A 38 5.34 1.89 -4.49
CA PRO A 38 6.09 0.74 -4.96
C PRO A 38 7.06 1.19 -6.07
N VAL A 39 8.32 0.84 -5.92
CA VAL A 39 9.34 1.13 -6.92
C VAL A 39 9.13 0.14 -8.06
N GLY A 40 8.42 0.56 -9.10
CA GLY A 40 8.25 -0.22 -10.33
C GLY A 40 9.59 -0.39 -11.03
N ASP A 41 10.38 -1.34 -10.56
CA ASP A 41 11.52 -1.84 -11.30
C ASP A 41 10.95 -2.87 -12.29
N ASN A 42 11.10 -2.63 -13.58
CA ASN A 42 10.67 -3.54 -14.65
C ASN A 42 11.49 -4.86 -14.67
N SER A 43 12.14 -5.21 -13.56
CA SER A 43 12.87 -6.44 -13.38
C SER A 43 11.87 -7.53 -12.98
N GLU A 44 11.60 -8.44 -13.92
CA GLU A 44 10.62 -9.54 -13.82
C GLU A 44 10.87 -10.54 -12.66
N GLU A 45 11.84 -10.28 -11.77
CA GLU A 45 12.36 -11.25 -10.81
C GLU A 45 11.92 -11.01 -9.36
N THR A 46 11.06 -10.02 -9.06
CA THR A 46 10.61 -9.76 -7.67
C THR A 46 9.12 -9.38 -7.56
N ILE A 47 8.24 -10.20 -8.16
CA ILE A 47 6.81 -9.91 -8.36
C ILE A 47 5.94 -10.01 -7.08
N TYR A 48 6.46 -10.50 -5.94
CA TYR A 48 5.57 -10.91 -4.85
C TYR A 48 5.39 -9.95 -3.65
N ASP A 49 6.02 -8.78 -3.58
CA ASP A 49 5.80 -7.91 -2.39
C ASP A 49 6.05 -6.41 -2.56
N GLN A 50 5.98 -5.87 -3.79
CA GLN A 50 6.10 -4.42 -4.00
C GLN A 50 4.76 -3.73 -3.80
N GLY A 51 4.18 -3.90 -2.62
CA GLY A 51 3.08 -3.07 -2.14
C GLY A 51 3.58 -1.69 -1.70
N TRP A 52 2.64 -0.82 -1.36
CA TRP A 52 3.00 0.42 -0.67
C TRP A 52 3.68 0.11 0.67
N ASN A 53 4.72 0.87 1.02
CA ASN A 53 5.34 0.74 2.32
C ASN A 53 4.39 1.27 3.42
N ALA A 54 3.77 0.36 4.15
CA ALA A 54 2.77 0.68 5.17
C ALA A 54 3.29 1.59 6.29
N SER A 55 4.58 1.52 6.65
CA SER A 55 5.13 2.41 7.68
C SER A 55 5.15 3.86 7.18
N LEU A 56 5.62 4.07 5.96
CA LEU A 56 5.69 5.40 5.34
C LEU A 56 4.31 5.97 5.04
N VAL A 57 3.33 5.12 4.71
CA VAL A 57 1.92 5.55 4.60
C VAL A 57 1.40 6.06 5.93
N ARG A 58 1.68 5.35 7.03
CA ARG A 58 1.26 5.76 8.38
C ARG A 58 1.96 7.05 8.82
N ASP A 59 3.23 7.21 8.48
CA ASP A 59 3.96 8.44 8.76
C ASP A 59 3.35 9.62 7.98
N ALA A 60 3.02 9.40 6.70
CA ALA A 60 2.32 10.38 5.89
C ALA A 60 0.97 10.80 6.50
N GLN A 61 0.17 9.83 6.97
CA GLN A 61 -1.10 10.11 7.67
C GLN A 61 -0.88 10.99 8.89
N THR A 62 0.10 10.67 9.73
CA THR A 62 0.42 11.42 10.95
C THR A 62 0.77 12.88 10.64
N HIS A 63 1.54 13.12 9.58
CA HIS A 63 1.89 14.46 9.15
C HIS A 63 0.67 15.24 8.61
N PHE A 64 -0.18 14.61 7.79
CA PHE A 64 -1.41 15.28 7.33
C PHE A 64 -2.40 15.57 8.46
N GLU A 65 -2.52 14.67 9.44
CA GLU A 65 -3.33 14.90 10.64
C GLU A 65 -2.84 16.10 11.44
N ARG A 66 -1.51 16.24 11.62
CA ARG A 66 -0.90 17.40 12.26
C ARG A 66 -1.15 18.68 11.48
N ALA A 67 -0.98 18.66 10.15
CA ALA A 67 -1.25 19.80 9.30
C ALA A 67 -2.71 20.28 9.44
N ARG A 68 -3.68 19.36 9.45
CA ARG A 68 -5.11 19.67 9.66
C ARG A 68 -5.41 20.15 11.08
N ALA A 69 -4.71 19.63 12.09
CA ALA A 69 -4.89 20.08 13.47
C ALA A 69 -4.43 21.53 13.66
N ILE A 70 -3.37 21.93 12.97
CA ILE A 70 -2.82 23.30 12.99
C ILE A 70 -3.64 24.24 12.11
N ASP A 71 -4.00 23.79 10.90
CA ASP A 71 -4.83 24.53 9.94
C ASP A 71 -6.02 23.67 9.47
N PRO A 72 -7.19 23.83 10.11
CA PRO A 72 -8.40 23.09 9.72
C PRO A 72 -8.91 23.40 8.31
N SER A 73 -8.47 24.51 7.69
CA SER A 73 -8.84 24.90 6.33
C SER A 73 -7.91 24.34 5.25
N ASN A 74 -6.92 23.54 5.65
CA ASN A 74 -5.94 22.97 4.75
C ASN A 74 -6.53 21.87 3.85
N VAL A 75 -6.96 22.27 2.66
CA VAL A 75 -7.55 21.38 1.64
C VAL A 75 -6.60 20.25 1.24
N VAL A 76 -5.28 20.48 1.25
CA VAL A 76 -4.31 19.44 0.88
C VAL A 76 -4.30 18.33 1.92
N ALA A 77 -4.20 18.67 3.21
CA ALA A 77 -4.24 17.69 4.28
C ALA A 77 -5.56 16.90 4.29
N GLU A 78 -6.69 17.57 4.10
CA GLU A 78 -8.01 16.92 4.05
C GLU A 78 -8.12 15.95 2.87
N THR A 79 -7.76 16.40 1.66
CA THR A 79 -7.87 15.58 0.44
C THR A 79 -7.03 14.32 0.50
N PHE A 80 -5.78 14.39 0.99
CA PHE A 80 -4.93 13.22 1.12
C PHE A 80 -5.40 12.26 2.21
N LEU A 81 -5.90 12.75 3.34
CA LEU A 81 -6.47 11.91 4.40
C LEU A 81 -7.68 11.10 3.91
N THR A 82 -8.53 11.69 3.06
CA THR A 82 -9.69 11.00 2.47
C THR A 82 -9.27 9.96 1.42
N GLN A 83 -8.21 10.20 0.65
CA GLN A 83 -7.81 9.34 -0.48
C GLN A 83 -6.89 8.18 -0.09
N LEU A 84 -6.10 8.34 0.98
CA LEU A 84 -5.10 7.37 1.43
C LEU A 84 -5.62 5.93 1.62
N PRO A 85 -6.80 5.69 2.21
CA PRO A 85 -7.34 4.33 2.34
C PRO A 85 -7.58 3.63 0.99
N GLY A 86 -8.01 4.39 -0.04
CA GLY A 86 -8.29 3.84 -1.37
C GLY A 86 -7.03 3.57 -2.20
N ALA A 87 -6.00 4.40 -2.07
CA ALA A 87 -4.76 4.27 -2.82
C ALA A 87 -3.96 2.99 -2.45
N VAL A 88 -3.99 2.58 -1.18
CA VAL A 88 -3.28 1.39 -0.69
C VAL A 88 -4.01 0.08 -1.05
N GLN A 89 -5.34 0.12 -1.18
CA GLN A 89 -6.16 -1.05 -1.47
C GLN A 89 -6.23 -1.39 -2.97
N GLY A 90 -6.12 -0.40 -3.86
CA GLY A 90 -6.19 -0.60 -5.32
C GLY A 90 -5.15 -1.57 -5.88
N THR A 91 -3.99 -1.70 -5.23
CA THR A 91 -2.91 -2.63 -5.62
C THR A 91 -3.18 -4.10 -5.28
N ARG A 92 -4.19 -4.44 -4.46
CA ARG A 92 -4.42 -5.83 -4.03
C ARG A 92 -5.38 -6.62 -4.94
N VAL A 93 -6.04 -5.96 -5.91
CA VAL A 93 -7.15 -6.55 -6.68
C VAL A 93 -6.76 -7.04 -8.08
N GLN A 94 -5.53 -6.80 -8.56
CA GLN A 94 -5.15 -7.17 -9.95
C GLN A 94 -4.62 -8.61 -10.16
N ASN A 95 -4.48 -9.43 -9.12
CA ASN A 95 -4.05 -10.83 -9.26
C ASN A 95 -5.08 -11.81 -8.69
N THR A 96 -6.24 -11.91 -9.32
CA THR A 96 -6.98 -13.18 -9.33
C THR A 96 -6.53 -13.94 -10.58
N PRO A 97 -5.75 -15.02 -10.47
CA PRO A 97 -5.58 -15.94 -11.57
C PRO A 97 -6.97 -16.44 -11.94
N ASP A 98 -7.35 -16.24 -13.20
CA ASP A 98 -8.52 -16.85 -13.78
C ASP A 98 -8.39 -18.36 -13.54
N SER A 99 -9.24 -18.88 -12.66
CA SER A 99 -9.23 -20.28 -12.25
C SER A 99 -9.76 -21.08 -13.43
N ASP A 100 -8.85 -21.59 -14.25
CA ASP A 100 -9.12 -22.40 -15.43
C ASP A 100 -10.04 -23.58 -15.07
N ASP A 101 -11.25 -23.51 -15.61
CA ASP A 101 -12.38 -24.38 -15.34
C ASP A 101 -12.26 -25.65 -16.19
N GLU A 102 -11.30 -26.53 -15.88
CA GLU A 102 -11.27 -27.88 -16.46
C GLU A 102 -12.04 -28.85 -15.56
N LYS A 103 -13.36 -28.90 -15.76
CA LYS A 103 -14.21 -30.03 -15.37
C LYS A 103 -13.69 -31.33 -16.02
N MET A 104 -12.91 -32.11 -15.29
CA MET A 104 -12.66 -33.51 -15.63
C MET A 104 -13.87 -34.37 -15.25
N GLU A 105 -14.71 -34.69 -16.23
CA GLU A 105 -15.62 -35.84 -16.16
C GLU A 105 -14.79 -37.12 -16.15
N VAL A 106 -14.77 -37.80 -15.01
CA VAL A 106 -14.17 -39.13 -14.87
C VAL A 106 -15.16 -40.18 -15.40
N ASP A 107 -14.85 -40.72 -16.57
CA ASP A 107 -15.61 -41.78 -17.21
C ASP A 107 -15.63 -43.07 -16.37
N ASP A 108 -16.85 -43.58 -16.21
CA ASP A 108 -17.26 -44.64 -15.31
C ASP A 108 -17.03 -46.03 -15.95
N LEU A 109 -15.77 -46.45 -16.13
CA LEU A 109 -15.47 -47.78 -16.70
C LEU A 109 -14.19 -48.39 -16.12
N ALA A 110 -14.33 -49.21 -15.06
CA ALA A 110 -13.73 -50.54 -14.92
C ALA A 110 -13.57 -50.99 -13.44
N GLN A 111 -14.67 -51.37 -12.78
CA GLN A 111 -14.59 -52.27 -11.63
C GLN A 111 -14.83 -53.72 -12.07
N GLY A 112 -13.77 -54.31 -12.61
CA GLY A 112 -13.71 -55.72 -12.96
C GLY A 112 -13.46 -56.63 -11.75
N ARG A 113 -14.51 -57.38 -11.37
CA ARG A 113 -14.53 -58.81 -11.00
C ARG A 113 -13.61 -59.32 -9.86
N LYS A 114 -14.22 -60.04 -8.89
CA LYS A 114 -14.30 -61.53 -8.89
C LYS A 114 -15.11 -62.08 -7.70
N ARG A 115 -15.93 -63.10 -8.01
CA ARG A 115 -16.65 -64.00 -7.11
C ARG A 115 -15.70 -64.86 -6.29
N VAL A 116 -16.11 -65.26 -5.08
CA VAL A 116 -16.00 -66.65 -4.59
C VAL A 116 -17.20 -66.94 -3.67
N LYS A 117 -17.87 -68.07 -3.91
CA LYS A 117 -18.89 -68.69 -3.05
C LYS A 117 -18.47 -70.15 -2.86
N ALA A 118 -18.43 -70.63 -1.63
CA ALA A 118 -18.61 -72.02 -1.23
C ALA A 118 -19.05 -72.01 0.24
#